data_AF-A0ABD6W8Z6-F1
#
_entry.id   AF-A0ABD6W8Z6-F1
#
_cell.length_a   1.000
_cell.length_b   1.000
_cell.length_c   1.000
_cell.angle_alpha   90.00
_cell.angle_beta   90.00
_cell.angle_gamma   90.00
#
_symmetry.space_group_name_H-M   'P 1'
#
loop_
_entity.id
_entity.type
_entity.pdbx_description
1 polymer ?
#
loop_
_entity_poly.entity_id
_entity_poly.type
_entity_poly.pdbx_seq_one_letter_code
_entity_poly.pdbx_strand_id
1 'polypeptide(L)'
;MLDTFRRWLAEEPVVVLPDPPAPVIPGEGTYQNNSAFVTVTGTWSTLTGGGDSGGAIGSSNSAGASATLRFTGTGVSWVSRLTASSGINEMLVDGVVVASVDRYSATTHSGVTVWSSGALPAGQHTVTLRRGSTRNPAATGATLILDAFVVV
;
A
#
# COMPACT_ATOMS: atom_id res chain seq x y z
N MET A 1 -68.89 -3.97 -11.53
CA MET A 1 -68.06 -4.82 -12.40
C MET A 1 -66.60 -4.49 -12.08
N LEU A 2 -66.12 -5.00 -10.94
CA LEU A 2 -64.70 -4.98 -10.57
C LEU A 2 -64.04 -6.06 -11.43
N ASP A 3 -63.14 -5.70 -12.34
CA ASP A 3 -62.04 -6.58 -12.76
C ASP A 3 -61.22 -5.93 -13.86
N THR A 4 -60.24 -5.10 -13.49
CA THR A 4 -59.06 -4.87 -14.36
C THR A 4 -57.85 -4.25 -13.66
N PHE A 5 -57.82 -4.16 -12.32
CA PHE A 5 -56.71 -3.56 -11.57
C PHE A 5 -55.95 -4.56 -10.69
N ARG A 6 -55.77 -5.79 -11.19
CA ARG A 6 -54.88 -6.78 -10.57
C ARG A 6 -54.15 -7.61 -11.62
N ARG A 7 -53.20 -7.00 -12.34
CA ARG A 7 -52.21 -7.79 -13.10
C ARG A 7 -50.87 -7.11 -13.39
N TRP A 8 -50.57 -5.97 -12.76
CA TRP A 8 -49.30 -5.27 -12.94
C TRP A 8 -48.42 -5.42 -11.68
N LEU A 9 -48.07 -6.66 -11.35
CA LEU A 9 -47.19 -7.02 -10.24
C LEU A 9 -46.32 -8.24 -10.56
N ALA A 10 -45.91 -8.39 -11.82
CA ALA A 10 -44.93 -9.39 -12.21
C ALA A 10 -43.92 -8.75 -13.16
N GLU A 11 -42.71 -8.59 -12.63
CA GLU A 11 -41.45 -8.37 -13.35
C GLU A 11 -41.22 -6.93 -13.84
N GLU A 12 -40.75 -6.07 -12.94
CA GLU A 12 -39.85 -5.01 -13.38
C GLU A 12 -38.63 -5.66 -14.06
N PRO A 13 -38.19 -5.17 -15.24
CA PRO A 13 -37.04 -5.75 -15.90
C PRO A 13 -35.83 -5.66 -14.97
N VAL A 14 -35.25 -6.81 -14.64
CA VAL A 14 -34.00 -6.86 -13.89
C VAL A 14 -32.93 -6.18 -14.76
N VAL A 15 -32.54 -4.97 -14.40
CA VAL A 15 -31.40 -4.29 -15.01
C VAL A 15 -30.15 -5.04 -14.56
N VAL A 16 -29.69 -6.00 -15.37
CA VAL A 16 -28.40 -6.66 -15.17
C VAL A 16 -27.32 -5.64 -15.53
N LEU A 17 -26.82 -4.93 -14.52
CA LEU A 17 -25.64 -4.09 -14.68
C LEU A 17 -24.47 -5.01 -15.09
N PRO A 18 -23.62 -4.61 -16.06
CA PRO A 18 -22.40 -5.35 -16.33
C PRO A 18 -21.58 -5.44 -15.05
N ASP A 19 -21.06 -6.63 -14.76
CA ASP A 19 -20.19 -6.85 -13.61
C ASP A 19 -19.02 -5.85 -13.70
N PRO A 20 -18.72 -5.07 -12.65
CA PRO A 20 -17.61 -4.13 -12.71
C PRO A 20 -16.33 -4.90 -13.06
N PRO A 21 -15.45 -4.35 -13.91
CA PRO A 21 -14.21 -5.03 -14.26
C PRO A 21 -13.45 -5.35 -12.98
N ALA A 22 -13.02 -6.61 -12.85
CA ALA A 22 -12.23 -7.05 -11.72
C ALA A 22 -10.99 -6.15 -11.58
N PRO A 23 -10.55 -5.81 -10.35
CA PRO A 23 -9.34 -5.02 -10.14
C PRO A 23 -8.15 -5.68 -10.84
N VAL A 24 -7.48 -4.93 -11.71
CA VAL A 24 -6.27 -5.40 -12.40
C VAL A 24 -5.14 -5.51 -11.39
N ILE A 25 -4.47 -6.66 -11.35
CA ILE A 25 -3.25 -6.85 -10.54
C ILE A 25 -2.06 -6.47 -11.41
N PRO A 26 -1.26 -5.48 -11.02
CA PRO A 26 -0.19 -4.97 -11.87
C PRO A 26 1.06 -5.86 -11.80
N GLY A 27 1.91 -5.79 -12.83
CA GLY A 27 3.11 -6.64 -13.00
C GLY A 27 4.40 -6.01 -12.46
N GLU A 28 5.51 -6.26 -13.14
CA GLU A 28 6.79 -5.58 -12.89
C GLU A 28 6.66 -4.05 -13.08
N GLY A 29 7.37 -3.28 -12.24
CA GLY A 29 7.37 -1.83 -12.31
C GLY A 29 7.51 -1.12 -10.97
N THR A 30 7.48 0.21 -11.02
CA THR A 30 7.58 1.08 -9.84
C THR A 30 6.22 1.67 -9.51
N TYR A 31 5.74 1.41 -8.29
CA TYR A 31 4.46 1.86 -7.76
C TYR A 31 4.71 2.93 -6.69
N GLN A 32 4.49 4.19 -7.08
CA GLN A 32 4.68 5.33 -6.20
C GLN A 32 3.69 5.33 -5.02
N ASN A 33 4.00 6.14 -4.01
CA ASN A 33 3.18 6.36 -2.82
C ASN A 33 1.70 6.69 -3.08
N ASN A 34 1.40 7.29 -4.24
CA ASN A 34 0.05 7.67 -4.68
C ASN A 34 -0.50 6.77 -5.80
N SER A 35 0.14 5.64 -6.10
CA SER A 35 -0.32 4.71 -7.11
C SER A 35 -1.72 4.20 -6.80
N ALA A 36 -2.59 4.13 -7.82
CA ALA A 36 -3.94 3.57 -7.69
C ALA A 36 -3.95 2.08 -7.28
N PHE A 37 -2.83 1.39 -7.43
CA PHE A 37 -2.67 -0.01 -7.01
C PHE A 37 -2.25 -0.16 -5.54
N VAL A 38 -1.89 0.94 -4.86
CA VAL A 38 -1.53 0.94 -3.45
C VAL A 38 -2.75 1.32 -2.62
N THR A 39 -3.23 0.37 -1.82
CA THR A 39 -4.33 0.62 -0.88
C THR A 39 -3.76 0.95 0.50
N VAL A 40 -4.23 2.05 1.10
CA VAL A 40 -3.75 2.50 2.41
C VAL A 40 -4.82 2.39 3.50
N THR A 41 -4.39 2.15 4.73
CA THR A 41 -5.22 2.23 5.94
C THR A 41 -4.65 3.29 6.89
N GLY A 42 -5.53 3.98 7.61
CA GLY A 42 -5.18 5.12 8.48
C GLY A 42 -5.13 6.45 7.72
N THR A 43 -4.78 7.53 8.42
CA THR A 43 -4.63 8.85 7.81
C THR A 43 -3.23 9.01 7.24
N TRP A 44 -3.15 9.28 5.94
CA TRP A 44 -1.88 9.51 5.23
C TRP A 44 -1.76 10.96 4.75
N SER A 45 -0.53 11.45 4.68
CA SER A 45 -0.20 12.77 4.16
C SER A 45 0.92 12.65 3.13
N THR A 46 0.83 13.48 2.09
CA THR A 46 1.85 13.55 1.04
C THR A 46 2.83 14.67 1.33
N LEU A 47 4.12 14.37 1.21
CA LEU A 47 5.20 15.36 1.30
C LEU A 47 6.03 15.30 0.02
N THR A 48 6.14 16.44 -0.67
CA THR A 48 6.95 16.55 -1.88
C THR A 48 8.45 16.62 -1.56
N GLY A 49 9.28 16.14 -2.48
CA GLY A 49 10.73 16.18 -2.35
C GLY A 49 11.42 15.67 -3.61
N GLY A 50 12.33 16.48 -4.18
CA GLY A 50 13.01 16.14 -5.44
C GLY A 50 13.95 14.93 -5.38
N GLY A 51 14.30 14.46 -4.18
CA GLY A 51 15.10 13.24 -3.99
C GLY A 51 14.29 11.95 -3.89
N ASP A 52 12.95 12.03 -3.89
CA ASP A 52 12.07 10.87 -3.78
C ASP A 52 11.63 10.37 -5.15
N SER A 53 11.30 9.08 -5.25
CA SER A 53 10.73 8.52 -6.46
C SER A 53 9.39 9.18 -6.77
N GLY A 54 9.18 9.57 -8.03
CA GLY A 54 7.98 10.33 -8.41
C GLY A 54 7.85 11.72 -7.77
N GLY A 55 8.86 12.19 -7.01
CA GLY A 55 8.93 13.52 -6.43
C GLY A 55 8.16 13.71 -5.12
N ALA A 56 7.65 12.65 -4.49
CA ALA A 56 6.94 12.73 -3.22
C ALA A 56 6.96 11.41 -2.43
N ILE A 57 6.71 11.52 -1.13
CA ILE A 57 6.41 10.38 -0.25
C ILE A 57 5.00 10.47 0.31
N GLY A 58 4.45 9.31 0.67
CA GLY A 58 3.30 9.18 1.57
C GLY A 58 3.81 8.88 2.97
N SER A 59 3.21 9.48 4.00
CA SER A 59 3.57 9.21 5.39
C SER A 59 2.35 9.11 6.30
N SER A 60 2.47 8.35 7.38
CA SER A 60 1.43 8.21 8.40
C SER A 60 2.01 8.05 9.80
N ASN A 61 1.30 8.63 10.76
CA ASN A 61 1.51 8.42 12.19
C ASN A 61 0.36 7.64 12.86
N SER A 62 -0.66 7.26 12.08
CA SER A 62 -1.85 6.59 12.63
C SER A 62 -1.48 5.20 13.14
N ALA A 63 -1.94 4.85 14.34
CA ALA A 63 -1.83 3.47 14.82
C ALA A 63 -2.56 2.53 13.85
N GLY A 64 -1.92 1.40 13.51
CA GLY A 64 -2.47 0.46 12.52
C GLY A 64 -2.37 0.93 11.06
N ALA A 65 -1.68 2.05 10.76
CA ALA A 65 -1.48 2.48 9.38
C ALA A 65 -0.75 1.41 8.56
N SER A 66 -1.18 1.22 7.32
CA SER A 66 -0.56 0.30 6.37
C SER A 66 -0.69 0.77 4.93
N ALA A 67 0.19 0.29 4.07
CA ALA A 67 0.10 0.40 2.62
C ALA A 67 0.30 -0.99 2.00
N THR A 68 -0.62 -1.40 1.14
CA THR A 68 -0.67 -2.74 0.56
C THR A 68 -0.68 -2.66 -0.95
N LEU A 69 0.16 -3.48 -1.59
CA LEU A 69 0.20 -3.69 -3.03
C LEU A 69 0.07 -5.19 -3.31
N ARG A 70 -0.93 -5.58 -4.09
CA ARG A 70 -0.98 -6.89 -4.74
C ARG A 70 -0.32 -6.76 -6.10
N PHE A 71 0.53 -7.70 -6.48
CA PHE A 71 1.30 -7.64 -7.73
C PHE A 71 1.51 -9.05 -8.33
N THR A 72 1.92 -9.09 -9.60
CA THR A 72 2.45 -10.30 -10.24
C THR A 72 3.93 -10.09 -10.54
N GLY A 73 4.80 -10.97 -10.05
CA GLY A 73 6.24 -10.82 -10.20
C GLY A 73 7.04 -11.93 -9.51
N THR A 74 8.34 -11.73 -9.41
CA THR A 74 9.34 -12.57 -8.75
C THR A 74 10.05 -11.88 -7.59
N GLY A 75 9.73 -10.61 -7.30
CA GLY A 75 10.26 -9.93 -6.13
C GLY A 75 9.66 -8.55 -5.93
N VAL A 76 9.83 -8.01 -4.73
CA VAL A 76 9.40 -6.64 -4.41
C VAL A 76 10.34 -5.99 -3.42
N SER A 77 10.60 -4.71 -3.63
CA SER A 77 11.41 -3.87 -2.75
C SER A 77 10.64 -2.66 -2.27
N TRP A 78 10.97 -2.20 -1.07
CA TRP A 78 10.39 -1.00 -0.47
C TRP A 78 11.42 0.13 -0.49
N VAL A 79 11.08 1.21 -1.18
CA VAL A 79 11.83 2.46 -1.21
C VAL A 79 11.19 3.45 -0.25
N SER A 80 12.02 4.17 0.50
CA SER A 80 11.55 5.18 1.45
C SER A 80 12.65 6.16 1.86
N ARG A 81 12.30 7.18 2.65
CA ARG A 81 13.26 8.08 3.30
C ARG A 81 13.74 7.54 4.63
N LEU A 82 15.00 7.65 5.00
CA LEU A 82 15.44 7.51 6.40
C LEU A 82 15.35 8.87 7.09
N THR A 83 14.81 8.96 8.32
CA THR A 83 14.63 10.24 9.03
C THR A 83 14.71 10.08 10.55
N ALA A 84 14.88 11.18 11.28
CA ALA A 84 14.92 11.17 12.75
C ALA A 84 13.56 10.83 13.40
N SER A 85 12.46 10.97 12.65
CA SER A 85 11.10 10.67 13.12
C SER A 85 10.56 9.32 12.64
N SER A 86 11.36 8.55 11.91
CA SER A 86 10.95 7.26 11.36
C SER A 86 10.83 6.20 12.46
N GLY A 87 9.79 5.37 12.36
CA GLY A 87 9.58 4.25 13.26
C GLY A 87 10.25 2.97 12.79
N ILE A 88 10.01 1.91 13.57
CA ILE A 88 10.25 0.53 13.13
C ILE A 88 8.97 0.06 12.44
N ASN A 89 9.08 -0.37 11.19
CA ASN A 89 7.95 -0.76 10.36
C ASN A 89 8.05 -2.24 9.98
N GLU A 90 6.91 -2.90 9.87
CA GLU A 90 6.84 -4.32 9.54
C GLU A 90 6.57 -4.49 8.04
N MET A 91 7.29 -5.42 7.42
CA MET A 91 7.00 -5.89 6.08
C MET A 91 6.31 -7.24 6.17
N LEU A 92 5.18 -7.36 5.49
CA LEU A 92 4.47 -8.60 5.30
C LEU A 92 4.51 -8.99 3.82
N VAL A 93 4.75 -10.27 3.57
CA VAL A 93 4.59 -10.88 2.24
C VAL A 93 3.56 -11.98 2.38
N ASP A 94 2.53 -11.93 1.53
CA ASP A 94 1.41 -12.88 1.51
C ASP A 94 0.73 -13.05 2.88
N GLY A 95 0.65 -11.95 3.64
CA GLY A 95 0.02 -11.89 4.96
C GLY A 95 0.91 -12.31 6.13
N VAL A 96 2.14 -12.77 5.87
CA VAL A 96 3.10 -13.19 6.92
C VAL A 96 4.11 -12.08 7.15
N VAL A 97 4.35 -11.70 8.41
CA VAL A 97 5.43 -10.75 8.76
C VAL A 97 6.78 -11.42 8.48
N VAL A 98 7.56 -10.82 7.59
CA VAL A 98 8.88 -11.33 7.17
C VAL A 98 10.03 -10.44 7.63
N ALA A 99 9.78 -9.18 7.97
CA ALA A 99 10.81 -8.29 8.49
C ALA A 99 10.24 -7.18 9.39
N SER A 100 11.10 -6.68 10.27
CA SER A 100 10.94 -5.40 10.97
C SER A 100 12.12 -4.50 10.61
N VAL A 101 11.85 -3.31 10.10
CA VAL A 101 12.85 -2.41 9.52
C VAL A 101 12.89 -1.13 10.34
N ASP A 102 13.99 -0.91 11.07
CA ASP A 102 14.30 0.37 11.70
C ASP A 102 14.80 1.35 10.64
N ARG A 103 14.15 2.50 10.54
CA ARG A 103 14.44 3.53 9.55
C ARG A 103 14.93 4.84 10.17
N TYR A 104 15.21 4.81 11.47
CA TYR A 104 15.81 5.94 12.14
C TYR A 104 17.14 6.31 11.48
N SER A 105 17.31 7.60 11.22
CA SER A 105 18.59 8.20 10.87
C SER A 105 18.60 9.64 11.37
N ALA A 106 19.71 10.09 11.96
CA ALA A 106 19.85 11.48 12.39
C ALA A 106 19.78 12.47 11.22
N THR A 107 20.18 12.05 10.03
CA THR A 107 20.11 12.80 8.77
C THR A 107 19.08 12.21 7.82
N THR A 108 18.41 13.07 7.05
CA THR A 108 17.46 12.62 6.04
C THR A 108 18.19 12.03 4.83
N HIS A 109 17.81 10.83 4.42
CA HIS A 109 18.21 10.22 3.15
C HIS A 109 16.95 9.87 2.36
N SER A 110 16.86 10.31 1.11
CA SER A 110 15.72 10.02 0.22
C SER A 110 16.02 8.91 -0.79
N GLY A 111 14.98 8.26 -1.32
CA GLY A 111 15.10 7.24 -2.36
C GLY A 111 15.88 5.98 -1.94
N VAL A 112 15.88 5.64 -0.64
CA VAL A 112 16.64 4.51 -0.11
C VAL A 112 15.81 3.24 -0.22
N THR A 113 16.35 2.19 -0.85
CA THR A 113 15.78 0.85 -0.73
C THR A 113 16.09 0.31 0.66
N VAL A 114 15.07 0.24 1.51
CA VAL A 114 15.21 -0.12 2.93
C VAL A 114 14.92 -1.59 3.20
N TRP A 115 14.28 -2.27 2.26
CA TRP A 115 14.00 -3.70 2.33
C TRP A 115 13.73 -4.29 0.94
N SER A 116 14.03 -5.58 0.78
CA SER A 116 13.69 -6.38 -0.39
C SER A 116 13.24 -7.77 0.03
N SER A 117 12.29 -8.36 -0.70
CA SER A 117 11.86 -9.76 -0.49
C SER A 117 12.94 -10.79 -0.86
N GLY A 118 13.93 -10.40 -1.67
CA GLY A 118 14.68 -11.36 -2.46
C GLY A 118 13.78 -12.04 -3.51
N ALA A 119 14.20 -13.22 -3.98
CA ALA A 119 13.45 -13.98 -4.96
C ALA A 119 12.19 -14.62 -4.35
N LEU A 120 11.07 -14.42 -5.03
CA LEU A 120 9.79 -15.07 -4.83
C LEU A 120 9.49 -15.99 -6.03
N PRO A 121 8.68 -17.04 -5.85
CA PRO A 121 8.16 -17.80 -6.98
C PRO A 121 7.46 -16.88 -7.98
N ALA A 122 7.58 -17.16 -9.28
CA ALA A 122 6.84 -16.38 -10.28
C ALA A 122 5.32 -16.55 -10.05
N GLY A 123 4.61 -15.45 -9.80
CA GLY A 123 3.19 -15.51 -9.55
C GLY A 123 2.62 -14.25 -8.91
N GLN A 124 1.42 -14.37 -8.36
CA GLN A 124 0.77 -13.29 -7.63
C GLN A 124 1.20 -13.28 -6.18
N HIS A 125 1.57 -12.10 -5.69
CA HIS A 125 1.96 -11.86 -4.31
C HIS A 125 1.28 -10.60 -3.77
N THR A 126 1.27 -10.48 -2.44
CA THR A 126 0.83 -9.27 -1.75
C THR A 126 1.92 -8.81 -0.81
N VAL A 127 2.37 -7.56 -0.97
CA VAL A 127 3.23 -6.90 0.01
C VAL A 127 2.39 -5.92 0.83
N THR A 128 2.56 -5.97 2.16
CA THR A 128 1.99 -4.98 3.07
C THR A 128 3.10 -4.38 3.91
N LEU A 129 3.22 -3.07 3.81
CA LEU A 129 4.00 -2.25 4.71
C LEU A 129 3.10 -1.80 5.86
N ARG A 130 3.47 -2.12 7.10
CA ARG A 130 2.68 -1.80 8.29
C ARG A 130 3.47 -0.96 9.28
N ARG A 131 2.78 -0.02 9.93
CA ARG A 131 3.36 0.74 11.04
C ARG A 131 3.51 -0.17 12.25
N GLY A 132 4.74 -0.34 12.73
CA GLY A 132 5.01 -1.06 13.97
C GLY A 132 4.57 -0.26 15.21
N SER A 133 4.63 -0.91 16.36
CA SER A 133 4.31 -0.31 17.67
C SER A 133 5.53 0.27 18.38
N THR A 134 6.74 0.07 17.85
CA THR A 134 8.02 0.47 18.44
C THR A 134 8.80 1.44 17.56
N ARG A 135 9.83 2.08 18.14
CA ARG A 135 10.78 2.93 17.45
C ARG A 135 12.15 2.83 18.11
N ASN A 136 13.19 3.25 17.38
CA ASN A 136 14.49 3.50 17.98
C ASN A 136 14.37 4.52 19.14
N PRO A 137 15.03 4.32 20.30
CA PRO A 137 14.97 5.28 21.40
C PRO A 137 15.46 6.69 21.02
N ALA A 138 16.37 6.81 20.05
CA ALA A 138 16.85 8.09 19.55
C ALA A 138 15.88 8.76 18.55
N ALA A 139 14.84 8.05 18.10
CA ALA A 139 13.85 8.59 17.18
C ALA A 139 12.86 9.51 17.90
N THR A 140 12.56 10.64 17.26
CA THR A 140 11.61 11.64 17.75
C THR A 140 10.15 11.26 17.48
N GLY A 141 9.93 10.22 16.68
CA GLY A 141 8.60 9.74 16.28
C GLY A 141 8.63 8.28 15.82
N ALA A 142 7.47 7.77 15.43
CA ALA A 142 7.33 6.41 14.91
C ALA A 142 6.62 6.44 13.54
N THR A 143 7.05 7.35 12.66
CA THR A 143 6.40 7.61 11.38
C THR A 143 6.62 6.44 10.43
N LEU A 144 5.55 6.04 9.74
CA LEU A 144 5.62 5.16 8.57
C LEU A 144 5.75 6.02 7.31
N ILE A 145 6.66 5.69 6.40
CA ILE A 145 6.87 6.42 5.14
C ILE A 145 6.95 5.46 3.96
N LEU A 146 6.16 5.68 2.92
CA LEU A 146 6.27 5.01 1.64
C LEU A 146 6.72 6.03 0.58
N ASP A 147 7.83 5.74 -0.09
CA ASP A 147 8.19 6.43 -1.34
C ASP A 147 7.65 5.60 -2.51
N ALA A 148 8.14 4.37 -2.69
CA ALA A 148 7.64 3.45 -3.70
C ALA A 148 7.76 1.98 -3.31
N PHE A 149 6.98 1.14 -3.98
CA PHE A 149 7.29 -0.28 -4.17
C PHE A 149 7.89 -0.50 -5.55
N VAL A 150 8.90 -1.36 -5.64
CA VAL A 150 9.52 -1.75 -6.91
C VAL A 150 9.35 -3.25 -7.08
N VAL A 151 8.60 -3.67 -8.09
CA VAL A 151 8.33 -5.08 -8.42
C VAL A 151 9.24 -5.51 -9.57
N VAL A 152 9.82 -6.69 -9.41
CA VAL A 152 10.59 -7.45 -10.41
C VAL A 152 10.01 -8.85 -10.57
#